data_AF-C7NDH3-F1
#
_entry.id   AF-C7NDH3-F1
#
_cell.length_a   1.000
_cell.length_b   1.000
_cell.length_c   1.000
_cell.angle_alpha   90.00
_cell.angle_beta   90.00
_cell.angle_gamma   90.00
#
_symmetry.space_group_name_H-M   'P 1'
#
loop_
_entity.id
_entity.type
_entity.pdbx_description
1 polymer ?
#
loop_
_entity_poly.entity_id
_entity_poly.type
_entity_poly.pdbx_seq_one_letter_code
_entity_poly.pdbx_strand_id
1 'polypeptide(L)'
;MLNKKMIIFFLSFFLFVVSCNKKENESKKKNSENLQNKTTQENIFSNNSIEKIIETFSKKSKENRVSIGNFEKLAYENKNYYYARINSKSDAIYALDYSGISATSIFLKVGKVDGANLGIIENMVVNLIQVSDENIKDSEARVIYAKILSNLGEKELSGLLTYTNKITYGVRIDPLTSEFIFFAKESENESNVTSIQQFKVSKDKKENLEILANLKKNKK
;
A
#
# COMPACT_ATOMS: atom_id res chain seq x y z
N MET A 1 1.43 -57.60 60.48
CA MET A 1 0.58 -56.48 60.95
C MET A 1 0.97 -55.23 60.18
N LEU A 2 0.08 -54.76 59.32
CA LEU A 2 0.28 -53.64 58.41
C LEU A 2 -0.15 -52.35 59.12
N ASN A 3 0.81 -51.57 59.64
CA ASN A 3 0.50 -50.27 60.24
C ASN A 3 0.39 -49.21 59.14
N LYS A 4 -0.86 -48.87 58.85
CA LYS A 4 -1.29 -47.73 58.04
C LYS A 4 -0.81 -46.43 58.66
N LYS A 5 0.00 -45.69 57.89
CA LYS A 5 -0.11 -44.26 57.55
C LYS A 5 1.19 -43.93 56.81
N MET A 6 1.27 -44.17 55.50
CA MET A 6 0.88 -43.19 54.48
C MET A 6 1.23 -41.77 54.94
N ILE A 7 2.32 -41.22 54.38
CA ILE A 7 2.29 -40.01 53.56
C ILE A 7 3.72 -39.78 53.04
N ILE A 8 3.85 -39.85 51.71
CA ILE A 8 4.94 -39.34 50.86
C ILE A 8 6.18 -40.24 50.78
N PHE A 9 5.90 -41.40 50.21
CA PHE A 9 6.79 -42.10 49.29
C PHE A 9 7.01 -41.21 48.05
N PHE A 10 8.25 -41.21 47.54
CA PHE A 10 8.61 -40.88 46.16
C PHE A 10 8.44 -39.43 45.66
N LEU A 11 9.55 -38.70 45.71
CA LEU A 11 10.09 -38.02 44.52
C LEU A 11 11.60 -37.89 44.75
N SER A 12 12.40 -38.91 44.40
CA SER A 12 13.07 -38.93 43.09
C SER A 12 13.64 -37.55 42.78
N PHE A 13 14.89 -37.29 43.14
CA PHE A 13 16.01 -37.54 42.22
C PHE A 13 15.67 -37.01 40.82
N PHE A 14 16.11 -35.79 40.51
CA PHE A 14 16.83 -35.45 39.28
C PHE A 14 16.99 -33.92 39.16
N LEU A 15 18.25 -33.50 39.29
CA LEU A 15 18.90 -32.43 38.54
C LEU A 15 18.17 -31.09 38.37
N PHE A 16 18.54 -30.13 39.22
CA PHE A 16 18.59 -28.72 38.84
C PHE A 16 19.64 -28.54 37.72
N VAL A 17 19.25 -28.84 36.47
CA VAL A 17 19.97 -28.38 35.29
C VAL A 17 19.63 -26.92 35.06
N VAL A 18 20.65 -26.08 35.30
CA VAL A 18 21.01 -24.89 34.52
C VAL A 18 19.85 -23.95 34.21
N SER A 19 19.71 -22.93 35.05
CA SER A 19 19.12 -21.65 34.66
C SER A 19 19.97 -21.05 33.54
N CYS A 20 19.65 -21.42 32.30
CA CYS A 20 20.09 -20.71 31.11
C CYS A 20 19.01 -19.67 30.83
N ASN A 21 19.34 -18.40 31.12
CA ASN A 21 18.53 -17.23 30.79
C ASN A 21 18.11 -17.28 29.32
N LYS A 22 16.89 -17.74 29.05
CA LYS A 22 16.32 -17.74 27.70
C LYS A 22 15.72 -16.36 27.40
N LYS A 23 16.60 -15.38 27.14
CA LYS A 23 16.25 -14.16 26.39
C LYS A 23 16.15 -14.50 24.90
N GLU A 24 15.25 -15.40 24.56
CA GLU A 24 14.97 -15.73 23.16
C GLU A 24 13.55 -16.28 23.14
N ASN A 25 12.56 -15.42 22.82
CA ASN A 25 11.25 -15.83 22.30
C ASN A 25 10.25 -14.69 22.04
N GLU A 26 10.48 -13.44 22.45
CA GLU A 26 9.56 -12.35 22.10
C GLU A 26 9.63 -11.95 20.62
N SER A 27 10.83 -11.90 20.03
CA SER A 27 11.03 -11.54 18.62
C SER A 27 10.52 -12.63 17.65
N LYS A 28 10.78 -13.91 17.96
CA LYS A 28 10.28 -15.05 17.18
C LYS A 28 8.75 -15.15 17.23
N LYS A 29 8.14 -14.89 18.39
CA LYS A 29 6.67 -14.93 18.57
C LYS A 29 5.99 -13.75 17.86
N LYS A 30 6.53 -12.53 17.94
CA LYS A 30 6.06 -11.38 17.15
C LYS A 30 6.14 -11.64 15.64
N ASN A 31 7.24 -12.21 15.17
CA ASN A 31 7.41 -12.50 13.75
C ASN A 31 6.46 -13.61 13.25
N SER A 32 6.19 -14.64 14.05
CA SER A 32 5.23 -15.69 13.65
C SER A 32 3.79 -15.18 13.69
N GLU A 33 3.40 -14.42 14.71
CA GLU A 33 2.06 -13.78 14.79
C GLU A 33 1.85 -12.79 13.64
N ASN A 34 2.87 -12.00 13.26
CA ASN A 34 2.80 -11.13 12.08
C ASN A 34 2.69 -11.91 10.76
N LEU A 35 3.45 -12.99 10.56
CA LEU A 35 3.31 -13.82 9.36
C LEU A 35 1.90 -14.45 9.27
N GLN A 36 1.38 -14.94 10.40
CA GLN A 36 0.09 -15.61 10.48
C GLN A 36 -1.07 -14.63 10.24
N ASN A 37 -1.02 -13.43 10.84
CA ASN A 37 -1.98 -12.35 10.56
C ASN A 37 -1.93 -11.90 9.09
N LYS A 38 -0.74 -11.82 8.49
CA LYS A 38 -0.55 -11.47 7.07
C LYS A 38 -1.18 -12.50 6.12
N THR A 39 -1.17 -13.78 6.52
CA THR A 39 -1.80 -14.87 5.76
C THR A 39 -3.33 -14.85 5.89
N THR A 40 -3.89 -14.15 6.89
CA THR A 40 -5.35 -14.12 7.14
C THR A 40 -6.04 -12.93 6.45
N GLN A 41 -5.29 -11.98 5.92
CA GLN A 41 -5.79 -10.76 5.27
C GLN A 41 -5.36 -10.67 3.80
N GLU A 42 -5.59 -11.73 3.03
CA GLU A 42 -5.29 -11.79 1.59
C GLU A 42 -6.06 -10.73 0.77
N ASN A 43 -7.13 -10.16 1.33
CA ASN A 43 -7.86 -9.04 0.71
C ASN A 43 -7.05 -7.74 0.69
N ILE A 44 -6.08 -7.57 1.58
CA ILE A 44 -5.30 -6.33 1.73
C ILE A 44 -4.10 -6.34 0.78
N PHE A 45 -3.94 -5.26 -0.01
CA PHE A 45 -2.94 -5.21 -1.07
C PHE A 45 -1.49 -5.45 -0.59
N SER A 46 -1.11 -4.98 0.60
CA SER A 46 0.26 -5.13 1.14
C SER A 46 0.62 -6.58 1.51
N ASN A 47 -0.38 -7.46 1.53
CA ASN A 47 -0.24 -8.88 1.80
C ASN A 47 -0.14 -9.72 0.53
N ASN A 48 -0.28 -9.10 -0.63
CA ASN A 48 -0.29 -9.75 -1.93
C ASN A 48 1.00 -9.57 -2.71
N SER A 49 1.24 -10.47 -3.67
CA SER A 49 2.28 -10.27 -4.68
C SER A 49 1.90 -9.11 -5.62
N ILE A 50 2.90 -8.53 -6.28
CA ILE A 50 2.67 -7.47 -7.27
C ILE A 50 1.76 -7.96 -8.39
N GLU A 51 1.94 -9.20 -8.85
CA GLU A 51 1.13 -9.83 -9.89
C GLU A 51 -0.34 -9.90 -9.47
N LYS A 52 -0.60 -10.26 -8.20
CA LYS A 52 -1.96 -10.33 -7.66
C LYS A 52 -2.59 -8.94 -7.60
N ILE A 53 -1.86 -7.93 -7.14
CA ILE A 53 -2.35 -6.54 -7.10
C ILE A 53 -2.68 -6.04 -8.52
N ILE A 54 -1.86 -6.36 -9.53
CA ILE A 54 -2.10 -6.00 -10.93
C ILE A 54 -3.35 -6.71 -11.50
N GLU A 55 -3.57 -7.98 -11.15
CA GLU A 55 -4.79 -8.72 -11.48
C GLU A 55 -6.02 -8.03 -10.87
N THR A 56 -5.95 -7.68 -9.58
CA THR A 56 -7.02 -6.98 -8.87
C THR A 56 -7.30 -5.62 -9.49
N PHE A 57 -6.28 -4.84 -9.86
CA PHE A 57 -6.45 -3.62 -10.65
C PHE A 57 -7.20 -3.87 -11.95
N SER A 58 -6.83 -4.91 -12.69
CA SER A 58 -7.45 -5.23 -13.98
C SER A 58 -8.92 -5.60 -13.84
N LYS A 59 -9.28 -6.35 -12.79
CA LYS A 59 -10.66 -6.73 -12.46
C LYS A 59 -11.48 -5.52 -12.02
N LYS A 60 -11.02 -4.81 -10.98
CA LYS A 60 -11.73 -3.67 -10.39
C LYS A 60 -11.87 -2.51 -11.37
N SER A 61 -10.89 -2.28 -12.22
CA SER A 61 -10.96 -1.17 -13.18
C SER A 61 -12.08 -1.41 -14.20
N LYS A 62 -12.31 -2.66 -14.63
CA LYS A 62 -13.45 -3.01 -15.49
C LYS A 62 -14.79 -2.80 -14.76
N GLU A 63 -14.91 -3.27 -13.52
CA GLU A 63 -16.11 -3.08 -12.68
C GLU A 63 -16.45 -1.58 -12.51
N ASN A 64 -15.43 -0.76 -12.29
CA ASN A 64 -15.56 0.69 -12.07
C ASN A 64 -15.51 1.54 -13.35
N ARG A 65 -15.54 0.91 -14.54
CA ARG A 65 -15.49 1.59 -15.84
C ARG A 65 -14.26 2.50 -16.02
N VAL A 66 -13.14 2.13 -15.40
CA VAL A 66 -11.83 2.77 -15.56
C VAL A 66 -11.03 1.95 -16.58
N SER A 67 -10.66 2.55 -17.71
CA SER A 67 -9.81 1.88 -18.68
C SER A 67 -8.34 2.12 -18.34
N ILE A 68 -7.60 1.05 -18.07
CA ILE A 68 -6.17 1.11 -17.75
C ILE A 68 -5.33 0.39 -18.80
N GLY A 69 -4.11 0.89 -19.02
CA GLY A 69 -3.09 0.20 -19.80
C GLY A 69 -2.40 -0.90 -19.00
N ASN A 70 -1.37 -1.51 -19.60
CA ASN A 70 -0.53 -2.49 -18.90
C ASN A 70 0.33 -1.79 -17.83
N PHE A 71 0.61 -2.52 -16.76
CA PHE A 71 1.59 -2.07 -15.76
C PHE A 71 3.01 -2.21 -16.30
N GLU A 72 3.79 -1.14 -16.17
CA GLU A 72 5.19 -1.06 -16.57
C GLU A 72 6.06 -0.75 -15.35
N LYS A 73 7.31 -1.25 -15.35
CA LYS A 73 8.29 -0.91 -14.31
C LYS A 73 8.86 0.48 -14.58
N LEU A 74 9.07 1.23 -13.50
CA LEU A 74 9.73 2.52 -13.53
C LEU A 74 10.67 2.65 -12.32
N ALA A 75 11.91 3.05 -12.58
CA ALA A 75 12.83 3.48 -11.53
C ALA A 75 12.84 5.01 -11.48
N TYR A 76 12.54 5.60 -10.33
CA TYR A 76 12.50 7.05 -10.11
C TYR A 76 12.93 7.39 -8.69
N GLU A 77 13.83 8.37 -8.52
CA GLU A 77 14.36 8.81 -7.21
C GLU A 77 14.79 7.65 -6.28
N ASN A 78 15.54 6.69 -6.81
CA ASN A 78 16.01 5.49 -6.10
C ASN A 78 14.89 4.57 -5.59
N LYS A 79 13.65 4.78 -6.03
CA LYS A 79 12.51 3.90 -5.80
C LYS A 79 12.13 3.19 -7.08
N ASN A 80 11.50 2.04 -6.91
CA ASN A 80 10.93 1.31 -8.03
C ASN A 80 9.41 1.31 -7.90
N TYR A 81 8.76 1.51 -9.03
CA TYR A 81 7.32 1.55 -9.15
C TYR A 81 6.88 0.58 -10.24
N TYR A 82 5.68 0.04 -10.07
CA TYR A 82 4.87 -0.42 -11.20
C TYR A 82 3.79 0.63 -11.45
N TYR A 83 3.62 1.08 -12.68
CA TYR A 83 2.62 2.08 -12.99
C TYR A 83 1.81 1.69 -14.23
N ALA A 84 0.54 2.09 -14.25
CA ALA A 84 -0.35 1.94 -15.39
C ALA A 84 -0.98 3.28 -15.76
N ARG A 85 -1.01 3.59 -17.06
CA ARG A 85 -1.72 4.77 -17.57
C ARG A 85 -3.22 4.52 -17.56
N ILE A 86 -4.00 5.59 -17.33
CA ILE A 86 -5.45 5.52 -17.41
C ILE A 86 -5.87 6.05 -18.79
N ASN A 87 -6.39 5.17 -19.64
CA ASN A 87 -6.67 5.48 -21.05
C ASN A 87 -7.76 6.56 -21.21
N SER A 88 -8.68 6.65 -20.24
CA SER A 88 -9.74 7.67 -20.24
C SER A 88 -9.24 9.05 -19.81
N LYS A 89 -8.02 9.17 -19.27
CA LYS A 89 -7.44 10.45 -18.84
C LYS A 89 -5.91 10.41 -18.95
N SER A 90 -5.37 11.02 -20.01
CA SER A 90 -3.95 10.90 -20.39
C SER A 90 -2.95 11.45 -19.37
N ASP A 91 -3.39 12.35 -18.49
CA ASP A 91 -2.63 12.93 -17.38
C ASP A 91 -2.90 12.20 -16.05
N ALA A 92 -3.40 10.96 -16.09
CA ALA A 92 -3.65 10.15 -14.91
C ALA A 92 -2.98 8.77 -14.97
N ILE A 93 -2.49 8.31 -13.82
CA ILE A 93 -1.82 7.03 -13.64
C ILE A 93 -2.18 6.40 -12.30
N TYR A 94 -2.18 5.07 -12.26
CA TYR A 94 -1.99 4.32 -11.04
C TYR A 94 -0.51 3.97 -10.87
N ALA A 95 -0.02 3.98 -9.63
CA ALA A 95 1.33 3.53 -9.30
C ALA A 95 1.35 2.70 -8.02
N LEU A 96 2.22 1.70 -7.98
CA LEU A 96 2.50 0.83 -6.82
C LEU A 96 3.94 1.12 -6.38
N ASP A 97 4.13 1.64 -5.17
CA ASP A 97 5.45 1.71 -4.52
C ASP A 97 5.73 0.35 -3.89
N TYR A 98 6.92 -0.21 -4.15
CA TYR A 98 7.31 -1.51 -3.61
C TYR A 98 8.71 -1.51 -3.02
N SER A 99 8.86 -2.28 -1.94
CA SER A 99 10.15 -2.52 -1.29
C SER A 99 10.37 -4.02 -1.17
N GLY A 100 11.46 -4.51 -1.77
CA GLY A 100 11.68 -5.94 -1.94
C GLY A 100 10.57 -6.58 -2.76
N ILE A 101 9.79 -7.48 -2.15
CA ILE A 101 8.70 -8.23 -2.78
C ILE A 101 7.30 -7.70 -2.44
N SER A 102 7.18 -6.72 -1.54
CA SER A 102 5.89 -6.26 -1.03
C SER A 102 5.58 -4.83 -1.49
N ALA A 103 4.32 -4.62 -1.89
CA ALA A 103 3.79 -3.29 -2.10
C ALA A 103 3.69 -2.56 -0.75
N THR A 104 4.19 -1.34 -0.69
CA THR A 104 4.16 -0.50 0.50
C THR A 104 3.08 0.56 0.44
N SER A 105 2.69 0.97 -0.77
CA SER A 105 1.62 1.94 -1.00
C SER A 105 1.13 1.87 -2.44
N ILE A 106 -0.12 2.27 -2.66
CA ILE A 106 -0.70 2.44 -3.99
C ILE A 106 -1.21 3.86 -4.16
N PHE A 107 -1.10 4.39 -5.38
CA PHE A 107 -1.31 5.79 -5.69
C PHE A 107 -2.13 5.94 -6.95
N LEU A 108 -2.97 6.96 -6.95
CA LEU A 108 -3.58 7.54 -8.12
C LEU A 108 -3.03 8.96 -8.22
N LYS A 109 -2.32 9.25 -9.29
CA LYS A 109 -1.93 10.62 -9.63
C LYS A 109 -2.76 11.06 -10.82
N VAL A 110 -3.35 12.23 -10.70
CA VAL A 110 -4.17 12.88 -11.72
C VAL A 110 -3.59 14.28 -11.90
N GLY A 111 -3.56 14.77 -13.14
CA GLY A 111 -3.29 16.18 -13.42
C GLY A 111 -4.38 17.09 -12.85
N LYS A 112 -4.73 18.14 -13.61
CA LYS A 112 -5.70 19.13 -13.14
C LYS A 112 -7.10 18.52 -12.98
N VAL A 113 -7.73 18.82 -11.85
CA VAL A 113 -9.13 18.48 -11.53
C VAL A 113 -10.04 19.65 -11.90
N ASP A 114 -11.16 19.36 -12.55
CA ASP A 114 -12.19 20.33 -12.90
C ASP A 114 -13.59 19.70 -12.86
N GLY A 115 -14.64 20.52 -12.89
CA GLY A 115 -16.02 20.04 -12.79
C GLY A 115 -16.43 19.03 -13.86
N ALA A 116 -15.78 19.03 -15.03
CA ALA A 116 -16.10 18.12 -16.13
C ALA A 116 -15.51 16.72 -15.89
N ASN A 117 -14.46 16.58 -15.08
CA ASN A 117 -13.76 15.33 -14.86
C ASN A 117 -13.98 14.70 -13.46
N LEU A 118 -14.75 15.34 -12.59
CA LEU A 118 -15.02 14.86 -11.22
C LEU A 118 -15.56 13.41 -11.17
N GLY A 119 -16.58 13.09 -11.97
CA GLY A 119 -17.17 11.74 -11.94
C GLY A 119 -16.20 10.65 -12.41
N ILE A 120 -15.30 10.98 -13.34
CA ILE A 120 -14.26 10.06 -13.80
C ILE A 120 -13.22 9.85 -12.70
N ILE A 121 -12.77 10.93 -12.04
CA ILE A 121 -11.81 10.86 -10.94
C ILE A 121 -12.38 10.09 -9.76
N GLU A 122 -13.66 10.30 -9.43
CA GLU A 122 -14.34 9.55 -8.37
C GLU A 122 -14.27 8.05 -8.64
N ASN A 123 -14.57 7.60 -9.86
CA ASN A 123 -14.46 6.19 -10.23
C ASN A 123 -13.00 5.68 -10.14
N MET A 124 -12.01 6.52 -10.44
CA MET A 124 -10.59 6.16 -10.28
C MET A 124 -10.21 5.99 -8.79
N VAL A 125 -10.69 6.88 -7.93
CA VAL A 125 -10.45 6.81 -6.49
C VAL A 125 -11.14 5.60 -5.88
N VAL A 126 -12.42 5.39 -6.20
CA VAL A 126 -13.19 4.21 -5.79
C VAL A 126 -12.48 2.93 -6.19
N ASN A 127 -12.00 2.86 -7.43
CA ASN A 127 -11.22 1.72 -7.90
C ASN A 127 -9.97 1.47 -7.05
N LEU A 128 -9.18 2.50 -6.75
CA LEU A 128 -7.99 2.35 -5.91
C LEU A 128 -8.34 1.89 -4.49
N ILE A 129 -9.42 2.42 -3.89
CA ILE A 129 -9.89 1.99 -2.56
C ILE A 129 -10.24 0.49 -2.59
N GLN A 130 -10.98 0.03 -3.59
CA GLN A 130 -11.33 -1.40 -3.71
C GLN A 130 -10.16 -2.31 -4.07
N VAL A 131 -9.10 -1.77 -4.70
CA VAL A 131 -7.85 -2.52 -4.90
C VAL A 131 -7.04 -2.60 -3.60
N SER A 132 -7.11 -1.57 -2.77
CA SER A 132 -6.42 -1.57 -1.46
C SER A 132 -6.96 -2.67 -0.54
N ASP A 133 -8.25 -2.94 -0.64
CA ASP A 133 -8.97 -3.96 0.12
C ASP A 133 -10.13 -4.50 -0.73
N GLU A 134 -9.98 -5.74 -1.21
CA GLU A 134 -10.95 -6.36 -2.13
C GLU A 134 -12.35 -6.56 -1.53
N ASN A 135 -12.48 -6.50 -0.20
CA ASN A 135 -13.76 -6.65 0.47
C ASN A 135 -14.60 -5.36 0.47
N ILE A 136 -13.98 -4.21 0.18
CA ILE A 136 -14.68 -2.92 0.13
C ILE A 136 -15.61 -2.89 -1.09
N LYS A 137 -16.90 -2.66 -0.83
CA LYS A 137 -17.92 -2.51 -1.88
C LYS A 137 -17.90 -1.09 -2.47
N ASP A 138 -18.45 -0.91 -3.67
CA ASP A 138 -18.48 0.40 -4.34
C ASP A 138 -19.12 1.49 -3.46
N SER A 139 -20.27 1.20 -2.85
CA SER A 139 -20.95 2.15 -1.96
C SER A 139 -20.10 2.54 -0.75
N GLU A 140 -19.37 1.59 -0.18
CA GLU A 140 -18.48 1.83 0.95
C GLU A 140 -17.25 2.65 0.54
N ALA A 141 -16.65 2.33 -0.61
CA ALA A 141 -15.53 3.09 -1.17
C ALA A 141 -15.90 4.56 -1.43
N ARG A 142 -17.12 4.82 -1.94
CA ARG A 142 -17.63 6.19 -2.13
C ARG A 142 -17.79 6.93 -0.80
N VAL A 143 -18.27 6.24 0.24
CA VAL A 143 -18.38 6.81 1.59
C VAL A 143 -16.98 7.13 2.17
N ILE A 144 -16.00 6.24 1.99
CA ILE A 144 -14.61 6.49 2.39
C ILE A 144 -14.07 7.73 1.69
N TYR A 145 -14.25 7.83 0.37
CA TYR A 145 -13.80 8.99 -0.39
C TYR A 145 -14.46 10.29 0.08
N ALA A 146 -15.79 10.29 0.26
CA ALA A 146 -16.51 11.45 0.76
C ALA A 146 -16.02 11.90 2.15
N LYS A 147 -15.72 10.96 3.05
CA LYS A 147 -15.15 11.25 4.38
C LYS A 147 -13.76 11.88 4.29
N ILE A 148 -12.91 11.42 3.38
CA ILE A 148 -11.59 12.02 3.15
C ILE A 148 -11.74 13.45 2.64
N LEU A 149 -12.67 13.68 1.71
CA LEU A 149 -12.94 15.01 1.19
C LEU A 149 -13.54 15.94 2.25
N SER A 150 -14.42 15.46 3.12
CA SER A 150 -14.97 16.29 4.21
C SER A 150 -13.91 16.68 5.26
N ASN A 151 -12.81 15.92 5.32
CA ASN A 151 -11.68 16.24 6.20
C ASN A 151 -10.73 17.28 5.57
N LEU A 152 -10.90 17.65 4.29
CA LEU A 152 -10.22 18.80 3.71
C LEU A 152 -10.86 20.07 4.25
N GLY A 153 -10.17 20.79 5.13
CA GLY A 153 -10.56 22.15 5.48
C GLY A 153 -10.59 23.05 4.25
N GLU A 154 -11.32 24.18 4.28
CA GLU A 154 -11.52 25.07 3.13
C GLU A 154 -10.23 25.56 2.45
N LYS A 155 -9.10 25.53 3.16
CA LYS A 155 -7.78 25.96 2.67
C LYS A 155 -6.73 24.85 2.72
N GLU A 156 -7.13 23.64 3.10
CA GLU A 156 -6.24 22.50 3.21
C GLU A 156 -6.06 21.84 1.85
N LEU A 157 -4.81 21.56 1.49
CA LEU A 157 -4.47 20.82 0.28
C LEU A 157 -4.28 19.33 0.56
N SER A 158 -4.59 18.85 1.77
CA SER A 158 -4.47 17.44 2.10
C SER A 158 -5.48 16.99 3.14
N GLY A 159 -5.96 15.75 3.00
CA GLY A 159 -6.87 15.11 3.93
C GLY A 159 -6.48 13.64 4.11
N LEU A 160 -6.72 13.11 5.32
CA LEU A 160 -6.39 11.73 5.68
C LEU A 160 -7.56 11.05 6.40
N LEU A 161 -7.64 9.74 6.23
CA LEU A 161 -8.55 8.86 6.95
C LEU A 161 -7.91 7.49 7.13
N THR A 162 -7.67 7.09 8.38
CA THR A 162 -7.37 5.70 8.70
C THR A 162 -8.67 4.94 8.89
N TYR A 163 -8.86 3.86 8.12
CA TYR A 163 -10.09 3.07 8.14
C TYR A 163 -9.97 1.83 9.02
N THR A 164 -11.08 1.11 9.21
CA THR A 164 -11.16 -0.07 10.09
C THR A 164 -10.25 -1.22 9.64
N ASN A 165 -9.88 -1.26 8.36
CA ASN A 165 -8.92 -2.19 7.79
C ASN A 165 -7.44 -1.80 8.01
N LYS A 166 -7.17 -0.76 8.82
CA LYS A 166 -5.82 -0.23 9.14
C LYS A 166 -5.08 0.40 7.96
N ILE A 167 -5.74 0.54 6.81
CA ILE A 167 -5.23 1.32 5.70
C ILE A 167 -5.52 2.80 5.98
N THR A 168 -4.48 3.62 5.82
CA THR A 168 -4.60 5.07 5.77
C THR A 168 -4.77 5.49 4.32
N TYR A 169 -5.92 6.09 4.06
CA TYR A 169 -6.24 6.74 2.80
C TYR A 169 -5.93 8.23 2.90
N GLY A 170 -5.48 8.82 1.81
CA GLY A 170 -5.21 10.24 1.79
C GLY A 170 -5.37 10.87 0.43
N VAL A 171 -5.68 12.15 0.45
CA VAL A 171 -5.68 13.03 -0.71
C VAL A 171 -4.67 14.15 -0.48
N ARG A 172 -3.96 14.54 -1.53
CA ARG A 172 -3.07 15.70 -1.57
C ARG A 172 -3.23 16.42 -2.90
N ILE A 173 -3.20 17.74 -2.86
CA ILE A 173 -3.18 18.60 -4.02
C ILE A 173 -1.82 19.30 -4.03
N ASP A 174 -1.06 19.12 -5.10
CA ASP A 174 0.22 19.82 -5.24
C ASP A 174 -0.04 21.32 -5.46
N PRO A 175 0.51 22.22 -4.63
CA PRO A 175 0.24 23.64 -4.72
C PRO A 175 0.83 24.30 -5.98
N LEU A 176 1.85 23.69 -6.60
CA LEU A 176 2.54 24.24 -7.77
C LEU A 176 1.94 23.71 -9.07
N THR A 177 1.64 22.41 -9.12
CA THR A 177 1.15 21.75 -10.34
C THR A 177 -0.36 21.57 -10.37
N SER A 178 -1.04 21.78 -9.23
CA SER A 178 -2.47 21.45 -9.04
C SER A 178 -2.79 19.98 -9.32
N GLU A 179 -1.79 19.09 -9.24
CA GLU A 179 -1.96 17.66 -9.40
C GLU A 179 -2.67 17.07 -8.19
N PHE A 180 -3.70 16.26 -8.45
CA PHE A 180 -4.42 15.52 -7.43
C PHE A 180 -3.76 14.16 -7.22
N ILE A 181 -3.42 13.86 -5.97
CA ILE A 181 -2.78 12.61 -5.57
C ILE A 181 -3.67 11.96 -4.51
N PHE A 182 -4.22 10.80 -4.83
CA PHE A 182 -4.87 9.93 -3.86
C PHE A 182 -3.97 8.73 -3.55
N PHE A 183 -3.95 8.27 -2.31
CA PHE A 183 -3.12 7.14 -1.91
C PHE A 183 -3.77 6.27 -0.85
N ALA A 184 -3.31 5.02 -0.79
CA ALA A 184 -3.60 4.06 0.26
C ALA A 184 -2.28 3.43 0.75
N LYS A 185 -2.10 3.40 2.07
CA LYS A 185 -0.89 2.91 2.75
C LYS A 185 -1.23 2.24 4.07
N GLU A 186 -0.59 1.12 4.39
CA GLU A 186 -0.72 0.48 5.69
C GLU A 186 0.07 1.23 6.78
N SER A 187 -0.53 1.41 7.95
CA SER A 187 -0.09 2.37 8.99
C SER A 187 1.27 2.08 9.69
N GLU A 188 1.99 1.00 9.36
CA GLU A 188 3.15 0.58 10.17
C GLU A 188 4.45 1.38 9.96
N ASN A 189 4.49 2.42 9.12
CA ASN A 189 5.64 3.33 9.03
C ASN A 189 5.21 4.74 8.62
N GLU A 190 4.91 5.59 9.59
CA GLU A 190 4.50 7.00 9.40
C GLU A 190 5.53 7.86 8.63
N SER A 191 6.78 7.41 8.47
CA SER A 191 7.90 8.24 8.02
C SER A 191 8.18 8.30 6.51
N ASN A 192 7.22 8.05 5.60
CA ASN A 192 7.47 8.09 4.15
C ASN A 192 6.22 8.46 3.32
N VAL A 193 5.73 9.71 3.39
CA VAL A 193 4.68 10.24 2.48
C VAL A 193 5.18 11.53 1.80
N THR A 194 6.35 11.46 1.17
CA THR A 194 6.98 12.63 0.51
C THR A 194 7.41 12.40 -0.94
N SER A 195 7.54 11.16 -1.41
CA SER A 195 8.25 10.87 -2.68
C SER A 195 7.43 10.86 -3.98
N ILE A 196 6.10 11.08 -3.95
CA ILE A 196 5.25 10.98 -5.17
C ILE A 196 4.82 12.33 -5.73
N GLN A 197 5.21 13.41 -5.06
CA GLN A 197 4.88 14.77 -5.46
C GLN A 197 5.44 15.11 -6.87
N GLN A 198 6.54 14.49 -7.31
CA GLN A 198 7.26 14.93 -8.51
C GLN A 198 7.06 14.09 -9.78
N PHE A 199 6.24 13.03 -9.76
CA PHE A 199 6.10 12.13 -10.92
C PHE A 199 5.39 12.80 -12.12
N LYS A 200 6.12 13.36 -13.09
CA LYS A 200 5.53 13.90 -14.33
C LYS A 200 5.41 12.81 -15.40
N VAL A 201 4.20 12.55 -15.87
CA VAL A 201 3.95 11.68 -17.03
C VAL A 201 4.18 12.50 -18.30
N SER A 202 5.39 12.47 -18.86
CA SER A 202 5.64 13.06 -20.18
C SER A 202 5.06 12.16 -21.29
N LYS A 203 4.49 12.80 -22.32
CA LYS A 203 3.81 12.12 -23.44
C LYS A 203 4.80 11.47 -24.42
N ASP A 204 6.08 11.82 -24.36
CA ASP A 204 7.06 11.44 -25.35
C ASP A 204 8.00 10.32 -24.85
N LYS A 205 7.92 9.16 -25.53
CA LYS A 205 8.89 8.06 -25.41
C LYS A 205 10.35 8.50 -25.64
N LYS A 206 10.59 9.68 -26.22
CA LYS A 206 11.93 10.17 -26.59
C LYS A 206 12.73 10.75 -25.44
N GLU A 207 12.10 11.36 -24.45
CA GLU A 207 12.83 12.09 -23.39
C GLU A 207 13.54 11.12 -22.42
N ASN A 208 12.97 9.92 -22.20
CA ASN A 208 13.60 8.89 -21.38
C ASN A 208 14.80 8.19 -22.05
N LEU A 209 14.93 8.25 -23.38
CA LEU A 209 16.08 7.66 -24.10
C LEU A 209 17.31 8.58 -24.08
N GLU A 210 17.13 9.90 -24.07
CA GLU A 210 18.25 10.85 -24.00
C GLU A 210 18.89 10.90 -22.61
N ILE A 211 18.10 10.75 -21.54
CA ILE A 211 18.61 10.66 -20.16
C ILE A 211 19.42 9.36 -19.96
N LEU A 212 18.96 8.23 -20.53
CA LEU A 212 19.69 6.95 -20.50
C LEU A 212 20.96 6.96 -21.38
N ALA A 213 20.99 7.72 -22.47
CA ALA A 213 22.17 7.85 -23.34
C ALA A 213 23.26 8.72 -22.71
N ASN A 214 22.89 9.78 -21.99
CA ASN A 214 23.86 10.67 -21.32
C ASN A 214 24.48 10.02 -20.06
N LEU A 215 23.77 9.13 -19.37
CA LEU A 215 24.33 8.33 -18.27
C LEU A 215 25.36 7.27 -18.72
N LYS A 216 25.29 6.81 -19.98
CA LYS A 216 26.27 5.86 -20.54
C LYS A 216 27.55 6.54 -21.05
N LYS A 217 27.51 7.84 -21.38
CA LYS A 217 28.69 8.60 -21.82
C LYS A 217 29.61 9.03 -20.67
N ASN A 218 29.09 9.16 -19.45
CA ASN A 218 29.87 9.58 -18.28
C ASN A 218 30.50 8.41 -17.48
N LYS A 219 30.56 7.21 -18.06
CA LYS A 219 31.24 6.02 -17.50
C LYS A 219 32.40 5.53 -18.37
N LYS A 220 33.19 6.45 -18.94
CA LYS A 220 34.50 6.14 -19.50
C LYS A 220 35.51 7.19 -19.10
#